data_AF-A0A2D9FYH0-F1
#
_entry.id   AF-A0A2D9FYH0-F1
#
_cell.length_a   1.000
_cell.length_b   1.000
_cell.length_c   1.000
_cell.angle_alpha   90.00
_cell.angle_beta   90.00
_cell.angle_gamma   90.00
#
_symmetry.space_group_name_H-M   'P 1'
#
loop_
_entity.id
_entity.type
_entity.pdbx_description
1 polymer ?
#
loop_
_entity_poly.entity_id
_entity_poly.type
_entity_poly.pdbx_seq_one_letter_code
_entity_poly.pdbx_strand_id
1 'polypeptide(L)'
;MRVYLLLLTVSFFLISCEPTRRAAPPLPPGVERGQTWEESADHGYTDDIYITPSYTTYPLKGARNLLNALHSTYRTESCNNAPRKATIRYVISEEGEVMNIHPITQLESTCVDKIRDAIQKFEFFPAEHNDRSVKMLMAITFSRDRL
;
A
#
# COMPACT_ATOMS: atom_id res chain seq x y z
N MET A 1 -34.13 11.00 -32.72
CA MET A 1 -33.41 9.71 -32.62
C MET A 1 -31.92 9.86 -32.31
N ARG A 2 -31.16 10.78 -32.93
CA ARG A 2 -29.71 10.96 -32.71
C ARG A 2 -29.29 11.44 -31.30
N VAL A 3 -30.10 12.26 -30.63
CA VAL A 3 -29.78 12.81 -29.29
C VAL A 3 -29.89 11.76 -28.17
N TYR A 4 -30.90 10.88 -28.25
CA TYR A 4 -31.08 9.81 -27.27
C TYR A 4 -29.94 8.79 -27.28
N LEU A 5 -29.35 8.51 -28.46
CA LEU A 5 -28.20 7.60 -28.58
C LEU A 5 -26.92 8.19 -27.95
N LEU A 6 -26.76 9.51 -28.02
CA LEU A 6 -25.64 10.26 -27.43
C LEU A 6 -25.74 10.32 -25.90
N LEU A 7 -26.95 10.54 -25.36
CA LEU A 7 -27.20 10.48 -23.91
C LEU A 7 -26.94 9.07 -23.36
N LEU A 8 -27.36 8.04 -24.06
CA LEU A 8 -27.19 6.65 -23.63
C LEU A 8 -25.71 6.22 -23.63
N THR A 9 -24.93 6.66 -24.62
CA THR A 9 -23.48 6.40 -24.66
C THR A 9 -22.73 7.15 -23.55
N VAL A 10 -23.04 8.42 -23.30
CA VAL A 10 -22.45 9.17 -22.16
C VAL A 10 -22.79 8.52 -20.82
N SER A 11 -24.02 8.02 -20.65
CA SER A 11 -24.46 7.32 -19.44
C SER A 11 -23.64 6.05 -19.17
N PHE A 12 -23.33 5.27 -20.20
CA PHE A 12 -22.51 4.06 -20.07
C PHE A 12 -21.05 4.36 -19.70
N PHE A 13 -20.48 5.47 -20.19
CA PHE A 13 -19.14 5.89 -19.81
C PHE A 13 -19.07 6.42 -18.37
N LEU A 14 -20.14 7.02 -17.85
CA LEU A 14 -20.19 7.50 -16.47
C LEU A 14 -20.35 6.37 -15.44
N ILE A 15 -21.04 5.28 -15.79
CA ILE A 15 -21.24 4.13 -14.88
C ILE A 15 -19.97 3.24 -14.81
N SER A 16 -19.10 3.30 -15.82
CA SER A 16 -17.93 2.40 -15.92
C SER A 16 -16.69 2.89 -15.17
N CYS A 17 -16.76 4.05 -14.50
CA CYS A 17 -15.61 4.67 -13.84
C CYS A 17 -15.60 4.51 -12.31
N GLU A 18 -16.55 3.80 -11.70
CA GLU A 18 -16.43 3.51 -10.27
C GLU A 18 -15.50 2.31 -10.08
N PRO A 19 -14.38 2.47 -9.36
CA PRO A 19 -13.51 1.35 -9.00
C PRO A 19 -14.38 0.30 -8.29
N THR A 20 -14.55 -0.87 -8.90
CA THR A 20 -15.39 -1.92 -8.31
C THR A 20 -14.92 -2.19 -6.90
N ARG A 21 -15.79 -1.96 -5.90
CA ARG A 21 -15.46 -2.17 -4.50
C ARG A 21 -15.09 -3.62 -4.23
N ARG A 22 -13.79 -3.96 -4.28
CA ARG A 22 -13.30 -5.27 -3.85
C ARG A 22 -13.35 -5.38 -2.33
N ALA A 23 -13.88 -6.50 -1.84
CA ALA A 23 -13.92 -6.79 -0.42
C ALA A 23 -12.51 -6.79 0.19
N ALA A 24 -12.38 -6.26 1.41
CA ALA A 24 -11.15 -6.33 2.19
C ALA A 24 -10.69 -7.80 2.36
N PRO A 25 -9.37 -8.04 2.46
CA PRO A 25 -8.83 -9.38 2.66
C PRO A 25 -9.39 -10.05 3.94
N PRO A 26 -9.35 -11.40 4.02
CA PRO A 26 -9.73 -12.11 5.23
C PRO A 26 -8.84 -11.72 6.41
N LEU A 27 -9.43 -11.60 7.60
CA LEU A 27 -8.73 -11.18 8.80
C LEU A 27 -7.91 -12.32 9.41
N PRO A 28 -6.71 -12.02 9.95
CA PRO A 28 -6.04 -12.92 10.88
C PRO A 28 -6.89 -13.16 12.14
N PRO A 29 -6.74 -14.30 12.84
CA PRO A 29 -7.39 -14.52 14.12
C PRO A 29 -7.02 -13.42 15.14
N GLY A 30 -8.02 -12.90 15.85
CA GLY A 30 -7.81 -11.88 16.89
C GLY A 30 -7.69 -10.44 16.38
N VAL A 31 -7.89 -10.19 15.09
CA VAL A 31 -7.90 -8.84 14.49
C VAL A 31 -9.29 -8.49 14.00
N GLU A 32 -9.80 -7.33 14.41
CA GLU A 32 -11.08 -6.78 13.94
C GLU A 32 -10.88 -5.81 12.77
N ARG A 33 -11.89 -5.69 11.89
CA ARG A 33 -11.89 -4.63 10.87
C ARG A 33 -12.04 -3.29 11.53
N GLY A 34 -11.25 -2.32 11.10
CA GLY A 34 -11.22 -0.99 11.70
C GLY A 34 -10.27 -0.86 12.88
N GLN A 35 -9.55 -1.93 13.27
CA GLN A 35 -8.60 -1.82 14.36
C GLN A 35 -7.47 -0.85 14.01
N THR A 36 -7.23 0.10 14.91
CA THR A 36 -6.12 1.04 14.83
C THR A 36 -4.82 0.39 15.29
N TRP A 37 -3.71 0.83 14.72
CA TRP A 37 -2.38 0.43 15.11
C TRP A 37 -2.01 1.18 16.39
N GLU A 38 -2.04 0.47 17.51
CA GLU A 38 -1.86 1.05 18.84
C GLU A 38 -0.52 1.77 19.02
N GLU A 39 0.54 1.33 18.33
CA GLU A 39 1.88 1.93 18.45
C GLU A 39 2.07 3.12 17.49
N SER A 40 1.05 3.57 16.76
CA SER A 40 1.19 4.68 15.80
C SER A 40 1.75 5.94 16.46
N ALA A 41 1.33 6.28 17.67
CA ALA A 41 1.80 7.46 18.38
C ALA A 41 3.34 7.44 18.62
N ASP A 42 3.91 6.26 18.88
CA ASP A 42 5.35 6.08 19.11
C ASP A 42 6.20 6.36 17.85
N HIS A 43 5.54 6.36 16.69
CA HIS A 43 6.14 6.66 15.40
C HIS A 43 5.79 8.07 14.89
N GLY A 44 5.26 8.95 15.76
CA GLY A 44 5.04 10.37 15.47
C GLY A 44 3.77 10.68 14.69
N TYR A 45 2.80 9.76 14.66
CA TYR A 45 1.52 9.98 14.00
C TYR A 45 0.49 10.57 14.96
N THR A 46 -0.20 11.61 14.50
CA THR A 46 -1.31 12.24 15.22
C THR A 46 -2.67 11.64 14.89
N ASP A 47 -2.77 10.99 13.73
CA ASP A 47 -4.01 10.44 13.21
C ASP A 47 -4.00 8.92 13.33
N ASP A 48 -5.20 8.34 13.40
CA ASP A 48 -5.39 6.90 13.46
C ASP A 48 -4.85 6.21 12.20
N ILE A 49 -4.03 5.19 12.41
CA ILE A 49 -3.56 4.29 11.35
C ILE A 49 -4.27 2.97 11.52
N TYR A 50 -4.89 2.46 10.46
CA TYR A 50 -5.66 1.23 10.49
C TYR A 50 -4.83 0.04 10.03
N ILE A 51 -4.88 -1.06 10.78
CA ILE A 51 -4.21 -2.32 10.40
C ILE A 51 -5.02 -3.04 9.32
N THR A 52 -6.35 -3.08 9.46
CA THR A 52 -7.23 -3.64 8.43
C THR A 52 -8.47 -2.78 8.26
N PRO A 53 -8.56 -1.98 7.19
CA PRO A 53 -9.70 -1.11 6.94
C PRO A 53 -10.94 -1.90 6.50
N SER A 54 -12.09 -1.25 6.46
CA SER A 54 -13.34 -1.87 5.99
C SER A 54 -13.31 -2.19 4.49
N TYR A 55 -12.56 -1.39 3.74
CA TYR A 55 -12.49 -1.45 2.29
C TYR A 55 -11.11 -1.05 1.75
N THR A 56 -10.66 -1.74 0.69
CA THR A 56 -9.43 -1.41 -0.02
C THR A 56 -9.61 -1.66 -1.51
N THR A 57 -9.41 -0.64 -2.34
CA THR A 57 -9.70 -0.73 -3.78
C THR A 57 -8.69 -1.63 -4.52
N TYR A 58 -7.39 -1.33 -4.45
CA TYR A 58 -6.34 -2.09 -5.16
C TYR A 58 -4.95 -2.09 -4.48
N PRO A 59 -4.83 -2.33 -3.17
CA PRO A 59 -3.50 -2.43 -2.55
C PRO A 59 -2.65 -3.51 -3.25
N LEU A 60 -3.27 -4.59 -3.72
CA LEU A 60 -2.58 -5.73 -4.36
C LEU A 60 -1.97 -5.42 -5.74
N LYS A 61 -2.56 -4.51 -6.53
CA LYS A 61 -2.04 -4.20 -7.88
C LYS A 61 -0.80 -3.32 -7.79
N GLY A 62 -0.83 -2.30 -6.94
CA GLY A 62 0.36 -1.52 -6.58
C GLY A 62 1.41 -2.37 -5.88
N ALA A 63 1.00 -3.26 -4.97
CA ALA A 63 1.90 -4.12 -4.22
C ALA A 63 2.75 -5.03 -5.12
N ARG A 64 2.23 -5.54 -6.24
CA ARG A 64 3.04 -6.37 -7.16
C ARG A 64 4.15 -5.57 -7.83
N ASN A 65 3.85 -4.36 -8.31
CA ASN A 65 4.85 -3.50 -8.93
C ASN A 65 5.87 -3.00 -7.92
N LEU A 66 5.40 -2.64 -6.72
CA LEU A 66 6.24 -2.30 -5.59
C LEU A 66 7.17 -3.45 -5.23
N LEU A 67 6.65 -4.68 -5.09
CA LEU A 67 7.43 -5.88 -4.77
C LEU A 67 8.54 -6.10 -5.80
N ASN A 68 8.23 -5.96 -7.10
CA ASN A 68 9.21 -6.08 -8.17
C ASN A 68 10.29 -5.00 -8.09
N ALA A 69 9.91 -3.74 -7.82
CA ALA A 69 10.86 -2.65 -7.64
C ALA A 69 11.78 -2.90 -6.44
N LEU A 70 11.22 -3.34 -5.31
CA LEU A 70 11.97 -3.72 -4.12
C LEU A 70 12.93 -4.86 -4.38
N HIS A 71 12.50 -5.93 -5.06
CA HIS A 71 13.39 -7.03 -5.46
C HIS A 71 14.55 -6.55 -6.34
N SER A 72 14.28 -5.64 -7.28
CA SER A 72 15.31 -5.06 -8.14
C SER A 72 16.32 -4.27 -7.32
N THR A 73 15.85 -3.36 -6.47
CA THR A 73 16.69 -2.56 -5.57
C THR A 73 17.50 -3.42 -4.61
N TYR A 74 16.90 -4.46 -4.04
CA TYR A 74 17.54 -5.33 -3.04
C TYR A 74 18.67 -6.21 -3.59
N ARG A 75 18.77 -6.32 -4.92
CA ARG A 75 19.86 -7.00 -5.64
C ARG A 75 21.00 -6.07 -6.02
N THR A 76 20.87 -4.77 -5.78
CA THR A 76 21.94 -3.80 -6.06
C THR A 76 23.06 -3.90 -5.05
N GLU A 77 24.23 -3.38 -5.41
CA GLU A 77 25.42 -3.39 -4.55
C GLU A 77 25.19 -2.66 -3.22
N SER A 78 24.32 -1.66 -3.19
CA SER A 78 23.94 -0.91 -2.00
C SER A 78 23.28 -1.78 -0.91
N CYS A 79 22.82 -2.98 -1.27
CA CYS A 79 22.24 -3.94 -0.32
C CYS A 79 23.09 -5.20 -0.18
N ASN A 80 24.38 -5.20 -0.59
CA ASN A 80 25.20 -6.41 -0.74
C ASN A 80 25.32 -7.28 0.51
N ASN A 81 25.39 -6.67 1.70
CA ASN A 81 25.52 -7.35 2.98
C ASN A 81 24.18 -7.65 3.67
N ALA A 82 23.05 -7.31 3.04
CA ALA A 82 21.74 -7.46 3.65
C ALA A 82 21.32 -8.93 3.79
N PRO A 83 20.46 -9.28 4.77
CA PRO A 83 19.95 -10.63 4.96
C PRO A 83 19.23 -11.18 3.72
N ARG A 84 19.06 -12.51 3.64
CA ARG A 84 18.40 -13.15 2.48
C ARG A 84 16.99 -12.63 2.21
N LYS A 85 16.26 -12.28 3.27
CA LYS A 85 14.92 -11.69 3.25
C LYS A 85 14.93 -10.43 4.12
N ALA A 86 14.21 -9.41 3.69
CA ALA A 86 13.95 -8.22 4.48
C ALA A 86 12.45 -7.92 4.52
N THR A 87 12.01 -7.39 5.65
CA THR A 87 10.65 -6.91 5.84
C THR A 87 10.70 -5.42 6.15
N ILE A 88 9.85 -4.67 5.49
CA ILE A 88 9.62 -3.26 5.78
C ILE A 88 8.14 -3.06 6.10
N ARG A 89 7.88 -2.10 6.98
CA ARG A 89 6.57 -1.55 7.30
C ARG A 89 6.48 -0.15 6.72
N TYR A 90 5.33 0.24 6.21
CA TYR A 90 5.09 1.56 5.66
C TYR A 90 3.61 1.91 5.82
N VAL A 91 3.28 3.19 5.74
CA VAL A 91 1.90 3.66 5.83
C VAL A 91 1.48 4.23 4.48
N ILE A 92 0.25 3.93 4.08
CA ILE A 92 -0.40 4.58 2.95
C ILE A 92 -1.30 5.68 3.51
N SER A 93 -1.17 6.91 3.01
CA SER A 93 -1.99 8.05 3.42
C SER A 93 -3.44 7.94 2.93
N GLU A 94 -4.27 8.89 3.34
CA GLU A 94 -5.67 9.02 2.89
C GLU A 94 -5.77 9.35 1.39
N GLU A 95 -4.71 9.91 0.83
CA GLU A 95 -4.54 10.25 -0.58
C GLU A 95 -3.86 9.13 -1.37
N GLY A 96 -3.36 8.10 -0.69
CA GLY A 96 -2.67 6.98 -1.32
C GLY A 96 -1.15 7.12 -1.42
N GLU A 97 -0.55 8.13 -0.79
CA GLU A 97 0.90 8.32 -0.79
C GLU A 97 1.59 7.39 0.20
N VAL A 98 2.81 6.94 -0.11
CA VAL A 98 3.58 6.15 0.85
C VAL A 98 4.36 7.04 1.81
N MET A 99 4.12 6.83 3.10
CA MET A 99 4.75 7.56 4.20
C MET A 99 5.53 6.62 5.12
N ASN A 100 6.52 7.17 5.81
CA ASN A 100 7.15 6.59 7.02
C ASN A 100 7.54 5.11 6.86
N ILE A 101 8.47 4.90 5.94
CA ILE A 101 9.04 3.60 5.63
C ILE A 101 10.01 3.19 6.74
N HIS A 102 9.65 2.14 7.46
CA HIS A 102 10.40 1.60 8.58
C HIS A 102 10.86 0.16 8.30
N PRO A 103 12.18 -0.09 8.23
CA PRO A 103 12.69 -1.44 8.11
C PRO A 103 12.49 -2.20 9.43
N ILE A 104 11.79 -3.34 9.39
CA ILE A 104 11.69 -4.28 10.52
C ILE A 104 12.96 -5.12 10.58
N THR A 105 13.47 -5.54 9.40
CA THR A 105 14.77 -6.21 9.29
C THR A 105 15.87 -5.16 9.34
N GLN A 106 16.92 -5.39 10.13
CA GLN A 106 18.07 -4.48 10.19
C GLN A 106 18.78 -4.43 8.84
N LEU A 107 18.95 -3.23 8.30
CA LEU A 107 19.56 -2.95 7.00
C LEU A 107 20.57 -1.79 7.15
N GLU A 108 21.60 -1.80 6.30
CA GLU A 108 22.53 -0.66 6.20
C GLU A 108 21.80 0.59 5.68
N SER A 109 22.20 1.77 6.15
CA SER A 109 21.52 3.04 5.82
C SER A 109 21.43 3.30 4.31
N THR A 110 22.50 3.00 3.58
CA THR A 110 22.56 3.12 2.10
C THR A 110 21.52 2.24 1.41
N CYS A 111 21.30 1.02 1.89
CA CYS A 111 20.26 0.12 1.38
C CYS A 111 18.86 0.67 1.71
N VAL A 112 18.65 1.16 2.94
CA VAL A 112 17.38 1.76 3.38
C VAL A 112 17.01 2.97 2.52
N ASP A 113 17.98 3.82 2.19
CA ASP A 113 17.75 5.01 1.36
C ASP A 113 17.33 4.62 -0.06
N LYS A 114 18.00 3.61 -0.66
CA LYS A 114 17.59 3.09 -1.98
C LYS A 114 16.21 2.45 -1.98
N ILE A 115 15.87 1.75 -0.90
CA ILE A 115 14.54 1.18 -0.70
C ILE A 115 13.51 2.30 -0.59
N ARG A 116 13.80 3.36 0.18
CA ARG A 116 12.94 4.54 0.32
C ARG A 116 12.68 5.22 -1.03
N ASP A 117 13.74 5.49 -1.79
CA ASP A 117 13.66 6.06 -3.14
C ASP A 117 12.81 5.20 -4.09
N ALA A 118 12.86 3.88 -3.95
CA ALA A 118 12.08 2.97 -4.79
C ALA A 118 10.59 3.01 -4.43
N ILE A 119 10.25 3.01 -3.14
CA ILE A 119 8.87 2.97 -2.65
C ILE A 119 8.14 4.28 -2.92
N GLN A 120 8.81 5.43 -2.74
CA GLN A 120 8.21 6.75 -2.90
C GLN A 120 7.76 7.06 -4.34
N LYS A 121 8.14 6.23 -5.33
CA LYS A 121 7.69 6.35 -6.73
C LYS A 121 6.29 5.77 -6.97
N PHE A 122 5.66 5.21 -5.95
CA PHE A 122 4.38 4.53 -6.07
C PHE A 122 3.29 5.28 -5.31
N GLU A 123 2.18 5.49 -6.01
CA GLU A 123 0.91 5.92 -5.43
C GLU A 123 -0.05 4.72 -5.37
N PHE A 124 -0.82 4.67 -4.30
CA PHE A 124 -1.80 3.64 -4.02
C PHE A 124 -3.21 4.23 -4.07
N PHE A 125 -4.21 3.36 -4.14
CA PHE A 125 -5.57 3.82 -3.92
C PHE A 125 -5.82 3.98 -2.43
N PRO A 126 -6.55 5.04 -2.02
CA PRO A 126 -7.00 5.21 -0.65
C PRO A 126 -7.74 3.98 -0.11
N ALA A 127 -7.59 3.75 1.19
CA ALA A 127 -8.37 2.79 1.96
C ALA A 127 -9.49 3.51 2.70
N GLU A 128 -10.58 2.80 2.99
CA GLU A 128 -11.73 3.39 3.67
C GLU A 128 -12.15 2.59 4.91
N HIS A 129 -12.53 3.31 5.97
CA HIS A 129 -13.21 2.77 7.15
C HIS A 129 -14.41 3.68 7.48
N ASN A 130 -15.61 3.09 7.62
CA ASN A 130 -16.86 3.81 7.83
C ASN A 130 -17.08 4.98 6.84
N ASP A 131 -16.89 4.70 5.54
CA ASP A 131 -17.03 5.65 4.42
C ASP A 131 -16.12 6.91 4.52
N ARG A 132 -15.04 6.83 5.29
CA ARG A 132 -13.98 7.84 5.35
C ARG A 132 -12.67 7.27 4.86
N SER A 133 -11.91 8.05 4.09
CA SER A 133 -10.51 7.73 3.79
C SER A 133 -9.71 7.64 5.08
N VAL A 134 -8.85 6.64 5.18
CA VAL A 134 -8.02 6.42 6.38
C VAL A 134 -6.60 6.02 6.02
N LYS A 135 -5.67 6.30 6.92
CA LYS A 135 -4.29 5.81 6.84
C LYS A 135 -4.26 4.30 7.07
N MET A 136 -3.47 3.58 6.28
CA MET A 136 -3.39 2.12 6.35
C MET A 136 -1.96 1.65 6.60
N LEU A 137 -1.79 0.78 7.59
CA LEU A 137 -0.52 0.11 7.86
C LEU A 137 -0.29 -1.04 6.89
N MET A 138 0.87 -1.04 6.25
CA MET A 138 1.28 -2.07 5.31
C MET A 138 2.62 -2.67 5.72
N ALA A 139 2.80 -3.94 5.40
CA ALA A 139 4.08 -4.62 5.51
C ALA A 139 4.34 -5.44 4.25
N ILE A 140 5.60 -5.43 3.80
CA ILE A 140 6.03 -6.22 2.65
C ILE A 140 7.35 -6.91 2.96
N THR A 141 7.38 -8.22 2.71
CA THR A 141 8.59 -9.03 2.76
C THR A 141 9.10 -9.24 1.34
N PHE A 142 10.38 -8.99 1.11
CA PHE A 142 11.06 -9.25 -0.16
C PHE A 142 12.37 -9.99 0.09
N SER A 143 12.85 -10.66 -0.96
CA SER A 143 14.02 -11.51 -0.93
C SER A 143 14.98 -11.19 -2.06
N ARG A 144 16.23 -11.59 -1.91
CA ARG A 144 17.16 -11.62 -3.05
C ARG A 144 16.76 -12.65 -4.09
N ASP A 145 16.33 -13.80 -3.61
CA ASP A 145 15.95 -14.91 -4.46
C ASP A 145 14.76 -14.51 -5.33
N ARG A 146 14.79 -14.97 -6.58
CA ARG A 146 13.73 -14.75 -7.56
C ARG A 146 12.51 -15.59 -7.14
N LEU A 147 11.33 -14.96 -7.08
CA LEU A 147 10.06 -15.66 -7.20
C LEU A 147 9.80 -15.96 -8.69
#